data_AF-A0AAI8CL29-F1
#
_entry.id   AF-A0AAI8CL29-F1
#
_cell.length_a   1.000
_cell.length_b   1.000
_cell.length_c   1.000
_cell.angle_alpha   90.00
_cell.angle_beta   90.00
_cell.angle_gamma   90.00
#
_symmetry.space_group_name_H-M   'P 1'
#
loop_
_entity.id
_entity.type
_entity.pdbx_description
1 polymer ?
#
loop_
_entity_poly.entity_id
_entity_poly.type
_entity_poly.pdbx_seq_one_letter_code
_entity_poly.pdbx_strand_id
1 'polypeptide(L)'
;MENEKCIRCGNKSEISQNVYVDGTVKRISYCKSCLKEVLKYEIERYTRAGLQTIMSHKNLMEESPARNKKFDFSLEFLYSEQPSTIQLTMFPKDSNVYGKVITDIQKRRLTLLNHKLKEALKKEDYRQAKKLKKMIEDINKRLKQQPW
;
A
#
# COMPACT_ATOMS: atom_id res chain seq x y z
N MET A 1 2.19 29.21 20.44
CA MET A 1 2.91 28.12 19.77
C MET A 1 3.86 27.53 20.80
N GLU A 2 3.50 26.39 21.39
CA GLU A 2 4.37 25.72 22.36
C GLU A 2 5.72 25.40 21.71
N ASN A 3 6.81 25.69 22.42
CA ASN A 3 8.17 25.35 22.01
C ASN A 3 8.34 23.84 22.08
N GLU A 4 7.79 23.14 21.08
CA GLU A 4 8.00 21.71 20.95
C GLU A 4 9.49 21.45 20.74
N LYS A 5 9.99 20.47 21.49
CA LYS A 5 11.40 20.07 21.48
C LYS A 5 11.55 18.80 20.67
N CYS A 6 12.68 18.69 19.99
CA CYS A 6 13.08 17.48 19.31
C CYS A 6 13.19 16.34 20.32
N ILE A 7 12.51 15.23 20.06
CA ILE A 7 12.50 14.05 20.94
C ILE A 7 13.89 13.43 21.12
N ARG A 8 14.82 13.66 20.18
CA ARG A 8 16.18 13.10 20.20
C ARG A 8 17.19 13.97 20.94
N CYS A 9 17.16 15.28 20.71
CA CYS A 9 18.22 16.19 21.15
C CYS A 9 17.74 17.38 21.98
N GLY A 10 16.43 17.53 22.20
CA GLY A 10 15.88 18.62 23.02
C GLY A 10 15.91 20.01 22.37
N ASN A 11 16.56 20.18 21.21
CA ASN A 11 16.55 21.43 20.43
C ASN A 11 15.15 21.77 19.91
N LYS A 12 14.94 23.02 19.48
CA LYS A 12 13.67 23.46 18.89
C LYS A 12 13.25 22.53 17.74
N SER A 13 12.03 22.00 17.80
CA SER A 13 11.49 21.18 16.70
C SER A 13 11.08 22.07 15.53
N GLU A 14 11.24 21.54 14.33
CA GLU A 14 10.77 22.17 13.09
C GLU A 14 9.66 21.35 12.44
N ILE A 15 9.59 20.05 12.75
CA ILE A 15 8.65 19.10 12.17
C ILE A 15 7.98 18.38 13.33
N SER A 16 6.64 18.41 13.35
CA SER A 16 5.83 17.77 14.37
C SER A 16 4.70 16.99 13.72
N GLN A 17 4.54 15.72 14.08
CA GLN A 17 3.52 14.85 13.52
C GLN A 17 2.83 14.04 14.62
N ASN A 18 1.51 13.94 14.53
CA ASN A 18 0.74 13.04 15.39
C ASN A 18 0.83 11.63 14.82
N VAL A 19 1.21 10.67 15.67
CA VAL A 19 1.43 9.26 15.31
C VAL A 19 0.65 8.39 16.28
N TYR A 20 0.01 7.34 15.76
CA TYR A 20 -0.71 6.37 16.58
C TYR A 20 0.25 5.28 17.04
N VAL A 21 0.43 5.15 18.36
CA VAL A 21 1.26 4.11 18.98
C VAL A 21 0.40 3.45 20.05
N ASP A 22 0.17 2.14 19.91
CA ASP A 22 -0.63 1.32 20.84
C ASP A 22 -2.04 1.88 21.11
N GLY A 23 -2.71 2.36 20.06
CA GLY A 23 -4.05 2.95 20.16
C GLY A 23 -4.11 4.35 20.77
N THR A 24 -2.96 4.95 21.12
CA THR A 24 -2.87 6.31 21.64
C THR A 24 -2.22 7.26 20.63
N VAL A 25 -2.74 8.50 20.54
CA VAL A 25 -2.15 9.55 19.71
C VAL A 25 -0.97 10.15 20.46
N LYS A 26 0.24 9.94 19.94
CA LYS A 26 1.47 10.58 20.43
C LYS A 26 1.93 11.61 19.43
N ARG A 27 2.21 12.83 19.87
CA ARG A 27 2.86 13.84 19.04
C ARG A 27 4.37 13.63 19.09
N ILE A 28 4.98 13.41 17.93
CA ILE A 28 6.43 13.25 17.79
C ILE A 28 6.97 14.46 17.04
N SER A 29 7.99 15.09 17.62
CA SER A 29 8.59 16.30 17.09
C SER A 29 10.11 16.12 16.90
N TYR A 30 10.63 16.55 15.75
CA TYR A 30 12.04 16.45 15.38
C TYR A 30 12.60 17.79 14.91
N CYS A 31 13.91 17.99 15.10
CA CYS A 31 14.67 19.01 14.38
C CYS A 31 15.20 18.44 13.05
N LYS A 32 15.60 19.31 12.12
CA LYS A 32 16.08 18.90 10.78
C LYS A 32 17.28 17.94 10.83
N SER A 33 18.24 18.17 11.73
CA SER A 33 19.44 17.34 11.82
C SER A 33 19.12 15.93 12.30
N CYS A 34 18.39 15.79 13.41
CA CYS A 34 18.01 14.48 13.94
C CYS A 34 17.08 13.73 12.99
N LEU A 35 16.16 14.41 12.29
CA LEU A 35 15.36 13.75 11.26
C LEU A 35 16.26 13.20 10.15
N LYS A 36 17.24 13.97 9.69
CA LYS A 36 18.18 13.53 8.65
C LYS A 36 19.00 12.31 9.09
N GLU A 37 19.42 12.25 10.35
CA GLU A 37 20.12 11.09 10.91
C GLU A 37 19.22 9.86 11.01
N VAL A 38 17.99 10.01 11.51
CA VAL A 38 16.99 8.93 11.55
C VAL A 38 16.76 8.38 10.13
N LEU A 39 16.52 9.27 9.17
CA LEU A 39 16.34 8.90 7.76
C LEU A 39 17.59 8.25 7.13
N LYS A 40 18.79 8.52 7.66
CA LYS A 40 20.05 8.02 7.10
C LYS A 40 20.46 6.68 7.70
N TYR A 41 20.31 6.52 9.01
CA TYR A 41 20.88 5.39 9.76
C TYR A 41 19.81 4.39 10.25
N GLU A 42 18.60 4.85 10.54
CA GLU A 42 17.54 3.98 11.09
C GLU A 42 16.59 3.48 10.00
N ILE A 43 16.61 4.14 8.84
CA ILE A 43 15.86 3.76 7.65
C ILE A 43 16.68 2.88 6.71
N GLU A 44 17.92 2.49 7.04
CA GLU A 44 18.76 1.62 6.17
C GLU A 44 18.06 0.33 5.71
N ARG A 45 17.03 -0.14 6.42
CA ARG A 45 16.20 -1.29 6.01
C ARG A 45 15.19 -0.99 4.89
N TYR A 46 14.97 0.28 4.56
CA TYR A 46 13.99 0.75 3.58
C TYR A 46 14.64 1.67 2.54
N THR A 47 14.44 1.39 1.27
CA THR A 47 14.97 2.27 0.22
C THR A 47 14.23 3.61 0.18
N ARG A 48 14.92 4.71 -0.16
CA ARG A 48 14.30 6.02 -0.42
C ARG A 48 13.16 5.93 -1.46
N ALA A 49 13.32 5.04 -2.45
CA ALA A 49 12.29 4.73 -3.43
C ALA A 49 11.05 4.04 -2.80
N GLY A 50 11.25 3.14 -1.83
CA GLY A 50 10.17 2.51 -1.08
C GLY A 50 9.35 3.50 -0.25
N LEU A 51 10.00 4.46 0.42
CA LEU A 51 9.31 5.52 1.16
C LEU A 51 8.50 6.44 0.24
N GLN A 52 9.08 6.84 -0.90
CA GLN A 52 8.37 7.63 -1.91
C GLN A 52 7.13 6.86 -2.44
N THR A 53 7.25 5.54 -2.62
CA THR A 53 6.16 4.67 -3.08
C THR A 53 5.04 4.60 -2.04
N ILE A 54 5.34 4.46 -0.74
CA ILE A 54 4.33 4.54 0.33
C ILE A 54 3.63 5.89 0.29
N MET A 55 4.38 6.99 0.29
CA MET A 55 3.77 8.32 0.35
C MET A 55 2.85 8.57 -0.84
N SER A 56 3.24 8.09 -2.03
CA SER A 56 2.41 8.14 -3.23
C SER A 56 1.13 7.30 -3.07
N HIS A 57 1.24 6.05 -2.58
CA HIS A 57 0.08 5.19 -2.33
C HIS A 57 -0.84 5.76 -1.26
N LYS A 58 -0.29 6.24 -0.15
CA LYS A 58 -1.01 6.91 0.93
C LYS A 58 -1.77 8.11 0.40
N ASN A 59 -1.14 8.98 -0.39
CA ASN A 59 -1.83 10.13 -0.98
C ASN A 59 -2.95 9.70 -1.95
N LEU A 60 -2.76 8.61 -2.69
CA LEU A 60 -3.80 8.04 -3.57
C LEU A 60 -4.98 7.43 -2.78
N MET A 61 -4.74 6.92 -1.57
CA MET A 61 -5.74 6.27 -0.72
C MET A 61 -6.41 7.22 0.29
N GLU A 62 -5.67 8.18 0.85
CA GLU A 62 -6.14 9.11 1.88
C GLU A 62 -6.71 10.42 1.33
N GLU A 63 -6.39 10.82 0.10
CA GLU A 63 -6.97 12.03 -0.51
C GLU A 63 -7.97 11.75 -1.62
N SER A 64 -9.15 11.23 -1.26
CA SER A 64 -10.38 11.54 -2.00
C SER A 64 -11.61 11.09 -1.21
N PRO A 65 -12.52 11.97 -0.74
CA PRO A 65 -13.93 11.58 -0.72
C PRO A 65 -14.21 11.09 -2.14
N ALA A 66 -14.70 9.86 -2.28
CA ALA A 66 -14.74 9.03 -3.50
C ALA A 66 -15.50 9.60 -4.72
N ARG A 67 -15.47 10.92 -4.94
CA ARG A 67 -16.26 11.68 -5.89
C ARG A 67 -15.45 12.51 -6.89
N ASN A 68 -14.21 12.94 -6.63
CA ASN A 68 -13.62 14.02 -7.46
C ASN A 68 -12.17 13.86 -7.96
N LYS A 69 -11.61 12.65 -8.05
CA LYS A 69 -10.38 12.45 -8.83
C LYS A 69 -10.67 11.45 -9.95
N LYS A 70 -10.53 11.90 -11.21
CA LYS A 70 -10.31 10.98 -12.34
C LYS A 70 -9.02 10.25 -12.02
N PHE A 71 -9.11 9.10 -11.39
CA PHE A 71 -7.93 8.27 -11.17
C PHE A 71 -7.45 7.83 -12.56
N ASP A 72 -6.23 8.19 -12.94
CA ASP A 72 -5.56 7.63 -14.13
C ASP A 72 -5.35 6.10 -13.98
N PHE A 73 -5.48 5.59 -12.76
CA PHE A 73 -5.32 4.19 -12.42
C PHE A 73 -6.65 3.54 -12.04
N SER A 74 -6.87 2.31 -12.48
CA SER A 74 -8.06 1.55 -12.09
C SER A 74 -8.04 1.18 -10.59
N LEU A 75 -9.21 1.13 -9.95
CA LEU A 75 -9.33 0.62 -8.56
C LEU A 75 -8.73 -0.78 -8.42
N GLU A 76 -8.81 -1.60 -9.47
CA GLU A 76 -8.21 -2.94 -9.48
C GLU A 76 -6.69 -2.88 -9.33
N PHE A 77 -6.02 -1.95 -10.01
CA PHE A 77 -4.59 -1.73 -9.86
C PHE A 77 -4.21 -1.26 -8.45
N LEU A 78 -4.95 -0.30 -7.90
CA LEU A 78 -4.69 0.27 -6.57
C LEU A 78 -4.79 -0.77 -5.44
N TYR A 79 -5.77 -1.68 -5.52
CA TYR A 79 -6.00 -2.69 -4.48
C TYR A 79 -5.22 -4.00 -4.67
N SER A 80 -4.79 -4.33 -5.88
CA SER A 80 -4.12 -5.62 -6.15
C SER A 80 -2.61 -5.49 -6.34
N GLU A 81 -2.15 -4.54 -7.16
CA GLU A 81 -0.76 -4.43 -7.60
C GLU A 81 0.05 -3.49 -6.70
N GLN A 82 -0.50 -2.34 -6.35
CA GLN A 82 0.22 -1.30 -5.60
C GLN A 82 0.78 -1.76 -4.24
N PRO A 83 0.05 -2.54 -3.41
CA PRO A 83 0.59 -3.04 -2.14
C PRO A 83 1.83 -3.92 -2.35
N SER A 84 1.83 -4.73 -3.41
CA SER A 84 2.95 -5.58 -3.79
C SER A 84 4.14 -4.79 -4.34
N THR A 85 3.90 -3.71 -5.08
CA THR A 85 4.95 -2.78 -5.54
C THR A 85 5.63 -2.08 -4.37
N ILE A 86 4.87 -1.68 -3.34
CA ILE A 86 5.43 -1.13 -2.10
C ILE A 86 6.35 -2.17 -1.43
N GLN A 87 5.87 -3.40 -1.28
CA GLN A 87 6.66 -4.48 -0.69
C GLN A 87 7.97 -4.73 -1.46
N LEU A 88 7.93 -4.76 -2.80
CA LEU A 88 9.13 -4.96 -3.63
C LEU A 88 10.12 -3.79 -3.59
N THR A 89 9.64 -2.57 -3.35
CA THR A 89 10.49 -1.37 -3.33
C THR A 89 11.06 -1.10 -1.95
N MET A 90 10.37 -1.51 -0.90
CA MET A 90 10.77 -1.24 0.48
C MET A 90 11.79 -2.23 1.02
N PHE A 91 11.67 -3.51 0.70
CA PHE A 91 12.47 -4.55 1.34
C PHE A 91 13.57 -5.07 0.41
N PRO A 92 14.75 -5.44 0.95
CA PRO A 92 15.79 -6.12 0.19
C PRO A 92 15.24 -7.35 -0.52
N LYS A 93 15.69 -7.56 -1.76
CA LYS A 93 15.19 -8.65 -2.61
C LYS A 93 15.77 -9.98 -2.14
N ASP A 94 14.94 -10.80 -1.50
CA ASP A 94 15.22 -12.22 -1.34
C ASP A 94 15.03 -12.94 -2.69
N SER A 95 15.80 -14.00 -2.94
CA SER A 95 15.80 -14.73 -4.23
C SER A 95 14.42 -15.26 -4.64
N ASN A 96 13.51 -15.46 -3.67
CA ASN A 96 12.17 -16.02 -3.88
C ASN A 96 11.01 -15.01 -3.69
N VAL A 97 11.30 -13.72 -3.55
CA VAL A 97 10.28 -12.67 -3.30
C VAL A 97 9.39 -12.44 -4.52
N TYR A 98 9.94 -12.51 -5.73
CA TYR A 98 9.19 -12.23 -6.95
C TYR A 98 8.02 -13.19 -7.19
N GLY A 99 8.24 -14.50 -7.03
CA GLY A 99 7.18 -15.52 -7.18
C GLY A 99 6.06 -15.36 -6.14
N LYS A 100 6.43 -15.10 -4.89
CA LYS A 100 5.48 -14.82 -3.80
C LYS A 100 4.66 -13.56 -4.08
N VAL A 101 5.31 -12.50 -4.52
CA VAL A 101 4.64 -11.22 -4.83
C VAL A 101 3.67 -11.36 -6.00
N ILE A 102 4.05 -12.05 -7.07
CA ILE A 102 3.14 -12.31 -8.20
C ILE A 102 1.92 -13.10 -7.72
N THR A 103 2.14 -14.14 -6.91
CA THR A 103 1.07 -14.94 -6.32
C THR A 103 0.13 -14.08 -5.48
N ASP A 104 0.68 -13.19 -4.65
CA ASP A 104 -0.11 -12.29 -3.81
C ASP A 104 -0.93 -11.28 -4.61
N ILE A 105 -0.38 -10.73 -5.70
CA ILE A 105 -1.13 -9.86 -6.63
C ILE A 105 -2.34 -10.62 -7.19
N GLN A 106 -2.12 -11.85 -7.69
CA GLN A 106 -3.20 -12.66 -8.25
C GLN A 106 -4.25 -13.02 -7.20
N LYS A 107 -3.84 -13.35 -5.97
CA LYS A 107 -4.76 -13.62 -4.85
C LYS A 107 -5.60 -12.38 -4.51
N ARG A 108 -5.00 -11.19 -4.40
CA ARG A 108 -5.75 -9.94 -4.14
C ARG A 108 -6.73 -9.62 -5.27
N ARG A 109 -6.31 -9.83 -6.52
CA ARG A 109 -7.17 -9.69 -7.69
C ARG A 109 -8.36 -10.66 -7.66
N LEU A 110 -8.13 -11.92 -7.30
CA LEU A 110 -9.19 -12.91 -7.10
C LEU A 110 -10.18 -12.47 -6.03
N THR A 111 -9.71 -11.96 -4.88
CA THR A 111 -10.58 -11.46 -3.82
C THR A 111 -11.49 -10.33 -4.32
N LEU A 112 -10.94 -9.38 -5.07
CA LEU A 112 -11.72 -8.28 -5.64
C LEU A 112 -12.75 -8.78 -6.67
N LEU A 113 -12.36 -9.69 -7.56
CA LEU A 113 -13.25 -10.26 -8.58
C LEU A 113 -14.35 -11.10 -7.95
N ASN A 114 -14.05 -11.89 -6.91
CA ASN A 114 -15.04 -12.66 -6.14
C ASN A 114 -16.05 -11.74 -5.45
N HIS A 115 -15.59 -10.63 -4.87
CA HIS A 115 -16.49 -9.62 -4.30
C HIS A 115 -17.40 -9.02 -5.39
N LYS A 116 -16.85 -8.60 -6.53
CA LYS A 116 -17.64 -8.09 -7.67
C LYS A 116 -18.63 -9.12 -8.19
N LEU A 117 -18.25 -10.40 -8.23
CA LEU A 117 -19.12 -11.49 -8.67
C LEU A 117 -20.29 -11.67 -7.70
N LYS A 118 -20.03 -11.68 -6.39
CA LYS A 118 -21.06 -11.76 -5.36
C LYS A 118 -22.07 -10.62 -5.49
N GLU A 119 -21.60 -9.40 -5.73
CA GLU A 119 -22.45 -8.23 -5.94
C GLU A 119 -23.24 -8.30 -7.25
N ALA A 120 -22.65 -8.78 -8.35
CA ALA A 120 -23.36 -8.97 -9.62
C ALA A 120 -24.46 -10.04 -9.49
N LEU A 121 -24.20 -11.14 -8.78
CA LEU A 121 -25.19 -12.19 -8.53
C LEU A 121 -26.35 -11.70 -7.66
N LYS A 122 -26.09 -10.88 -6.64
CA LYS A 122 -27.15 -10.25 -5.82
C LYS A 122 -28.06 -9.33 -6.62
N LYS A 123 -27.51 -8.68 -7.66
CA LYS A 123 -28.23 -7.77 -8.55
C LYS A 123 -28.86 -8.49 -9.75
N GLU A 124 -28.76 -9.81 -9.81
CA GLU A 124 -29.22 -10.63 -10.94
C GLU A 124 -28.59 -10.24 -12.29
N ASP A 125 -27.42 -9.58 -12.28
CA ASP A 125 -26.68 -9.25 -13.49
C ASP A 125 -25.85 -10.47 -13.94
N TYR A 126 -26.54 -11.44 -14.55
CA TYR A 126 -25.94 -12.67 -15.02
C TYR A 126 -24.93 -12.44 -16.15
N ARG A 127 -25.08 -11.38 -16.94
CA ARG A 127 -24.15 -11.03 -18.03
C ARG A 127 -22.80 -10.61 -17.45
N GLN A 128 -22.81 -9.75 -16.43
CA GLN A 128 -21.60 -9.35 -15.72
C GLN A 128 -21.02 -10.51 -14.91
N ALA A 129 -21.87 -11.31 -14.25
CA ALA A 129 -21.42 -12.48 -13.49
C ALA A 129 -20.68 -13.50 -14.39
N LYS A 130 -21.16 -13.76 -15.61
CA LYS A 130 -20.48 -14.66 -16.56
C LYS A 130 -19.10 -14.15 -16.96
N LYS A 131 -18.95 -12.84 -17.21
CA LYS A 131 -17.64 -12.22 -17.50
C LYS A 131 -16.68 -12.36 -16.33
N LEU A 132 -17.15 -12.07 -15.11
CA LEU A 132 -16.34 -12.16 -13.90
C LEU A 132 -15.89 -13.59 -13.61
N LYS A 133 -16.77 -14.59 -13.78
CA LYS A 133 -16.43 -16.01 -13.65
C LYS A 133 -15.30 -16.42 -14.60
N LYS A 134 -15.36 -15.99 -15.86
CA LYS A 134 -14.30 -16.28 -16.85
C LYS A 134 -12.96 -15.71 -16.42
N MET A 135 -12.93 -14.44 -15.97
CA MET A 135 -11.71 -13.80 -15.48
C MET A 135 -11.13 -14.52 -14.25
N ILE A 136 -11.98 -14.95 -13.32
CA ILE A 136 -11.57 -15.73 -12.13
C ILE A 136 -10.97 -17.08 -12.55
N GLU A 137 -11.60 -17.77 -13.50
CA GLU A 137 -11.13 -19.07 -14.00
C GLU A 137 -9.77 -18.95 -14.70
N ASP A 138 -9.58 -17.92 -15.52
CA ASP A 138 -8.31 -17.65 -16.21
C ASP A 138 -7.18 -17.39 -15.22
N ILE A 139 -7.43 -16.62 -14.15
CA ILE A 139 -6.43 -16.37 -13.09
C ILE A 139 -6.12 -17.66 -12.32
N ASN A 140 -7.14 -18.45 -11.97
CA ASN A 140 -6.95 -19.73 -11.28
C ASN A 140 -6.17 -20.74 -12.12
N LYS A 141 -6.37 -20.77 -13.44
CA LYS A 141 -5.58 -21.62 -14.35
C LYS A 141 -4.11 -21.21 -14.35
N ARG A 142 -3.82 -19.91 -14.43
CA ARG A 142 -2.44 -19.40 -14.37
C ARG A 142 -1.75 -19.74 -13.05
N LEU A 143 -2.45 -19.61 -11.93
CA LEU A 143 -1.92 -19.98 -10.60
C LEU A 143 -1.65 -21.48 -10.46
N LYS A 144 -2.45 -22.34 -11.11
CA LYS A 144 -2.23 -23.80 -11.13
C LYS A 144 -1.09 -24.22 -12.06
N GLN A 145 -0.83 -23.44 -13.11
CA GLN A 145 0.19 -23.73 -14.13
C GLN A 145 1.58 -23.16 -13.81
N GLN A 146 1.71 -22.34 -12.76
CA GLN A 146 3.02 -21.89 -12.28
C GLN A 146 3.52 -22.87 -11.21
N PRO A 147 4.40 -23.83 -11.55
CA PRO A 147 5.20 -24.49 -10.53
C PRO A 147 6.20 -23.42 -10.05
N TRP A 148 6.17 -23.10 -8.77
CA TRP A 148 7.30 -22.42 -8.14
C TRP A 148 8.51 -23.37 -8.13
#